data_AF-A0A2H9NVM2-F1
#
_entry.id   AF-A0A2H9NVM2-F1
#
_cell.length_a   1.000
_cell.length_b   1.000
_cell.length_c   1.000
_cell.angle_alpha   90.00
_cell.angle_beta   90.00
_cell.angle_gamma   90.00
#
_symmetry.space_group_name_H-M   'P 1'
#
loop_
_entity.id
_entity.type
_entity.pdbx_description
1 polymer ?
#
loop_
_entity_poly.entity_id
_entity_poly.type
_entity_poly.pdbx_seq_one_letter_code
_entity_poly.pdbx_strand_id
1 'polypeptide(L)'
;MAINISTKHNKKLKKALDAVNNHAELLTYLKCSNIMAVDRLSLNDHGPVHITIVANIALKLLRNLIAGGVTPSIVKNYEMENDDAEMVVFLAAVLHDTGHIVTRENHHHYSIPVSLRLLPGLLEGIYEGEQMYVMISEILHAIVAH
;
A
#
# COMPACT_ATOMS: atom_id res chain seq x y z
N MET A 1 -13.67 9.62 4.02
CA MET A 1 -12.74 10.45 3.23
C MET A 1 -12.04 9.52 2.26
N ALA A 2 -11.94 9.89 0.98
CA ALA A 2 -11.30 9.06 -0.03
C ALA A 2 -9.78 9.32 -0.07
N ILE A 3 -8.99 8.29 -0.34
CA ILE A 3 -7.55 8.39 -0.56
C ILE A 3 -7.33 9.07 -1.92
N ASN A 4 -6.44 10.06 -1.97
CA ASN A 4 -6.14 10.81 -3.19
C ASN A 4 -4.64 10.94 -3.42
N ILE A 5 -4.14 10.40 -4.54
CA ILE A 5 -2.72 10.41 -4.88
C ILE A 5 -2.49 10.89 -6.32
N SER A 6 -1.27 11.37 -6.59
CA SER A 6 -0.86 11.66 -7.97
C SER A 6 -0.48 10.38 -8.73
N THR A 7 -1.36 9.92 -9.62
CA THR A 7 -1.13 8.73 -10.47
C THR A 7 -0.27 9.00 -11.70
N LYS A 8 0.01 10.28 -12.01
CA LYS A 8 0.66 10.69 -13.28
C LYS A 8 0.02 9.98 -14.49
N HIS A 9 0.80 9.22 -15.25
CA HIS A 9 0.36 8.47 -16.43
C HIS A 9 0.14 6.97 -16.15
N ASN A 10 0.42 6.51 -14.93
CA ASN A 10 0.34 5.11 -14.55
C ASN A 10 -1.14 4.67 -14.44
N LYS A 11 -1.60 3.93 -15.45
CA LYS A 11 -2.99 3.43 -15.52
C LYS A 11 -3.26 2.31 -14.52
N LYS A 12 -2.25 1.50 -14.18
CA LYS A 12 -2.35 0.43 -13.17
C LYS A 12 -2.61 1.05 -11.80
N LEU A 13 -1.83 2.08 -11.45
CA LEU A 13 -1.98 2.84 -10.20
C LEU A 13 -3.34 3.54 -10.09
N LYS A 14 -3.86 4.07 -11.21
CA LYS A 14 -5.22 4.64 -11.22
C LYS A 14 -6.28 3.58 -10.90
N LYS A 15 -6.22 2.40 -11.55
CA LYS A 15 -7.14 1.29 -11.26
C LYS A 15 -7.05 0.84 -9.80
N ALA A 16 -5.84 0.72 -9.26
CA ALA A 16 -5.64 0.32 -7.87
C ALA A 16 -6.16 1.37 -6.89
N LEU A 17 -5.99 2.66 -7.17
CA LEU A 17 -6.58 3.74 -6.38
C LEU A 17 -8.11 3.65 -6.36
N ASP A 18 -8.71 3.39 -7.53
CA ASP A 18 -10.16 3.18 -7.64
C ASP A 18 -10.60 1.93 -6.85
N ALA A 19 -9.86 0.82 -6.93
CA ALA A 19 -10.13 -0.38 -6.15
C ALA A 19 -10.07 -0.10 -4.64
N VAL A 20 -9.00 0.53 -4.15
CA VAL A 20 -8.81 0.92 -2.75
C VAL A 20 -9.96 1.80 -2.24
N ASN A 21 -10.34 2.82 -3.01
CA ASN A 21 -11.41 3.74 -2.61
C ASN A 21 -12.81 3.13 -2.64
N ASN A 22 -13.00 2.02 -3.34
CA ASN A 22 -14.28 1.29 -3.39
C ASN A 22 -14.27 0.01 -2.53
N HIS A 23 -13.17 -0.30 -1.83
CA HIS A 23 -13.04 -1.52 -1.06
C HIS A 23 -13.57 -1.35 0.37
N ALA A 24 -14.85 -1.67 0.58
CA ALA A 24 -15.54 -1.47 1.86
C ALA A 24 -14.83 -2.11 3.07
N GLU A 25 -14.30 -3.33 2.91
CA GLU A 25 -13.57 -4.05 3.97
C GLU A 25 -12.29 -3.30 4.39
N LEU A 26 -11.41 -2.96 3.44
CA LEU A 26 -10.23 -2.15 3.69
C LEU A 26 -10.56 -0.83 4.38
N LEU A 27 -11.50 -0.05 3.84
CA LEU A 27 -11.88 1.24 4.42
C LEU A 27 -12.41 1.09 5.86
N THR A 28 -13.08 -0.02 6.16
CA THR A 28 -13.54 -0.34 7.52
C THR A 28 -12.36 -0.66 8.42
N TYR A 29 -11.37 -1.44 7.97
CA TYR A 29 -10.17 -1.70 8.75
C TYR A 29 -9.36 -0.44 9.03
N LEU A 30 -9.22 0.47 8.06
CA LEU A 30 -8.55 1.75 8.30
C LEU A 30 -9.26 2.59 9.37
N LYS A 31 -10.60 2.57 9.39
CA LYS A 31 -11.37 3.20 10.47
C LYS A 31 -11.09 2.54 11.82
N CYS A 32 -11.08 1.21 11.87
CA CYS A 32 -10.79 0.46 13.09
C CYS A 32 -9.36 0.72 13.60
N SER A 33 -8.37 0.74 12.70
CA SER A 33 -6.98 1.11 13.01
C SER A 33 -6.90 2.52 13.62
N ASN A 34 -7.64 3.47 13.04
CA ASN A 34 -7.65 4.83 13.55
C ASN A 34 -8.31 4.96 14.93
N ILE A 35 -9.41 4.23 15.19
CA ILE A 35 -10.03 4.16 16.52
C ILE A 35 -9.05 3.58 17.54
N MET A 36 -8.27 2.55 17.17
CA MET A 36 -7.23 2.01 18.05
C MET A 36 -6.17 3.07 18.36
N ALA A 37 -5.63 3.75 17.35
CA ALA A 37 -4.56 4.72 17.54
C ALA A 37 -5.04 5.97 18.28
N VAL A 38 -6.09 6.62 17.78
CA VAL A 38 -6.54 7.92 18.26
C VAL A 38 -7.41 7.77 19.51
N ASP A 39 -8.55 7.07 19.41
CA ASP A 39 -9.55 7.08 20.48
C ASP A 39 -9.12 6.25 21.70
N ARG A 40 -8.47 5.10 21.48
CA ARG A 40 -8.07 4.21 22.59
C ARG A 40 -6.71 4.54 23.18
N LEU A 41 -5.75 4.96 22.35
CA LEU A 41 -4.36 5.16 22.76
C LEU A 41 -3.93 6.63 22.79
N SER A 42 -4.80 7.56 22.34
CA SER A 42 -4.48 8.99 22.27
C SER A 42 -3.23 9.31 21.45
N LEU A 43 -3.01 8.54 20.38
CA LEU A 43 -1.93 8.72 19.41
C LEU A 43 -2.43 9.49 18.16
N ASN A 44 -1.49 9.80 17.27
CA ASN A 44 -1.78 10.47 16.00
C ASN A 44 -2.61 9.59 15.04
N ASP A 45 -3.16 10.22 13.99
CA ASP A 45 -3.95 9.55 12.94
C ASP A 45 -3.16 8.42 12.26
N HIS A 46 -3.82 7.27 12.13
CA HIS A 46 -3.42 6.11 11.30
C HIS A 46 -4.61 5.74 10.38
N GLY A 47 -5.33 6.77 9.94
CA GLY A 47 -6.54 6.66 9.12
C GLY A 47 -6.29 7.11 7.68
N PRO A 48 -7.37 7.42 6.92
CA PRO A 48 -7.26 7.78 5.51
C PRO A 48 -6.40 9.03 5.24
N VAL A 49 -6.31 9.97 6.18
CA VAL A 49 -5.49 11.18 6.03
C VAL A 49 -4.00 10.82 6.11
N HIS A 50 -3.60 10.11 7.16
CA HIS A 50 -2.26 9.56 7.31
C HIS A 50 -1.82 8.82 6.05
N ILE A 51 -2.63 7.85 5.61
CA ILE A 51 -2.31 7.00 4.46
C ILE A 51 -2.15 7.82 3.18
N THR A 52 -3.02 8.82 2.96
CA THR A 52 -2.93 9.71 1.79
C THR A 52 -1.61 10.47 1.76
N ILE A 53 -1.15 10.96 2.90
CA ILE A 53 0.12 11.69 3.03
C ILE A 53 1.29 10.75 2.75
N VAL A 54 1.33 9.60 3.44
CA VAL A 54 2.41 8.61 3.30
C VAL A 54 2.51 8.12 1.86
N ALA A 55 1.41 7.74 1.23
CA ALA A 55 1.40 7.26 -0.15
C ALA A 55 1.93 8.30 -1.15
N ASN A 56 1.52 9.57 -1.03
CA ASN A 56 2.02 10.63 -1.93
C ASN A 56 3.53 10.88 -1.75
N ILE A 57 4.01 10.90 -0.50
CA ILE A 57 5.43 11.10 -0.20
C ILE A 57 6.26 9.91 -0.70
N ALA A 58 5.80 8.69 -0.44
CA ALA A 58 6.48 7.46 -0.85
C ALA A 58 6.58 7.35 -2.38
N LEU A 59 5.50 7.64 -3.11
CA LEU A 59 5.52 7.70 -4.57
C LEU A 59 6.48 8.77 -5.10
N LYS A 60 6.48 9.96 -4.48
CA LYS A 60 7.41 11.04 -4.87
C LYS A 60 8.86 10.63 -4.63
N LEU A 61 9.15 9.97 -3.52
CA LEU A 61 10.48 9.47 -3.19
C LEU A 61 10.95 8.42 -4.21
N LEU A 62 10.13 7.41 -4.49
CA LEU A 62 10.43 6.41 -5.52
C LEU A 62 10.73 7.04 -6.87
N ARG A 63 9.88 7.97 -7.33
CA ARG A 63 10.07 8.67 -8.61
C ARG A 63 11.36 9.47 -8.65
N ASN A 64 11.75 10.11 -7.54
CA ASN A 64 13.02 10.83 -7.44
C ASN A 64 14.22 9.88 -7.47
N LEU A 65 14.14 8.72 -6.80
CA LEU A 65 15.19 7.70 -6.83
C LEU A 65 15.37 7.15 -8.26
N ILE A 66 14.28 6.84 -8.95
CA ILE A 66 14.30 6.41 -10.36
C ILE A 66 14.93 7.49 -11.25
N ALA A 67 14.53 8.75 -11.09
CA ALA A 67 15.13 9.86 -11.82
C ALA A 67 16.63 10.03 -11.53
N GLY A 68 17.08 9.66 -10.33
CA GLY A 68 18.48 9.60 -9.92
C GLY A 68 19.24 8.34 -10.37
N GLY A 69 18.63 7.46 -11.17
CA GLY A 69 19.27 6.26 -11.71
C GLY A 69 19.17 5.02 -10.81
N VAL A 70 18.37 5.05 -9.75
CA VAL A 70 18.11 3.85 -8.92
C VAL A 70 17.11 2.95 -9.64
N THR A 71 17.51 1.71 -9.89
CA THR A 71 16.62 0.68 -10.45
C THR A 71 15.85 -0.03 -9.34
N PRO A 72 14.50 0.01 -9.33
CA PRO A 72 13.70 -0.75 -8.36
C PRO A 72 13.94 -2.26 -8.45
N SER A 73 13.86 -2.97 -7.33
CA SER A 73 14.05 -4.42 -7.28
C SER A 73 13.10 -5.16 -8.21
N ILE A 74 11.83 -4.74 -8.29
CA ILE A 74 10.85 -5.39 -9.15
C ILE A 74 11.21 -5.33 -10.65
N VAL A 75 11.85 -4.22 -11.06
CA VAL A 75 12.37 -4.04 -12.42
C VAL A 75 13.62 -4.90 -12.63
N LYS A 76 14.54 -4.88 -11.66
CA LYS A 76 15.82 -5.59 -11.75
C LYS A 76 15.66 -7.11 -11.73
N ASN A 77 14.75 -7.63 -10.91
CA ASN A 77 14.68 -9.05 -10.57
C ASN A 77 13.56 -9.80 -11.29
N TYR A 78 12.51 -9.11 -11.74
CA TYR A 78 11.34 -9.72 -12.39
C TYR A 78 11.03 -9.10 -13.76
N GLU A 79 11.93 -8.24 -14.27
CA GLU A 79 11.79 -7.59 -15.59
C GLU A 79 10.48 -6.81 -15.76
N MET A 80 9.92 -6.34 -14.64
CA MET A 80 8.71 -5.51 -14.60
C MET A 80 9.04 -4.04 -14.84
N GLU A 81 8.04 -3.17 -14.87
CA GLU A 81 8.20 -1.76 -15.20
C GLU A 81 8.25 -0.87 -13.94
N ASN A 82 8.73 0.37 -14.11
CA ASN A 82 8.69 1.36 -13.03
C ASN A 82 7.26 1.64 -12.53
N ASP A 83 6.26 1.49 -13.42
CA ASP A 83 4.84 1.58 -13.05
C ASP A 83 4.43 0.49 -12.04
N ASP A 84 5.07 -0.68 -12.07
CA ASP A 84 4.84 -1.76 -11.12
C ASP A 84 5.55 -1.48 -9.79
N ALA A 85 6.69 -0.81 -9.80
CA ALA A 85 7.33 -0.31 -8.58
C ALA A 85 6.46 0.73 -7.85
N GLU A 86 5.77 1.61 -8.59
CA GLU A 86 4.80 2.53 -8.00
C GLU A 86 3.63 1.80 -7.33
N MET A 87 3.18 0.68 -7.93
CA MET A 87 2.14 -0.17 -7.37
C MET A 87 2.55 -0.81 -6.04
N VAL A 88 3.78 -1.33 -5.96
CA VAL A 88 4.33 -1.90 -4.71
C VAL A 88 4.32 -0.86 -3.60
N VAL A 89 4.90 0.33 -3.87
CA VAL A 89 5.01 1.40 -2.88
C VAL A 89 3.65 1.93 -2.46
N PHE A 90 2.72 2.10 -3.40
CA PHE A 90 1.38 2.58 -3.09
C PHE A 90 0.60 1.61 -2.19
N LEU A 91 0.51 0.33 -2.57
CA LEU A 91 -0.27 -0.64 -1.81
C LEU A 91 0.39 -0.96 -0.47
N ALA A 92 1.72 -0.97 -0.38
CA ALA A 92 2.41 -1.08 0.90
C ALA A 92 2.06 0.09 1.83
N ALA A 93 2.12 1.33 1.34
CA ALA A 93 1.74 2.51 2.12
C ALA A 93 0.27 2.46 2.59
N VAL A 94 -0.64 1.97 1.75
CA VAL A 94 -2.06 1.83 2.11
C VAL A 94 -2.29 0.80 3.20
N LEU A 95 -1.51 -0.28 3.22
CA LEU A 95 -1.77 -1.45 4.05
C LEU A 95 -0.89 -1.56 5.31
N HIS A 96 0.18 -0.78 5.42
CA HIS A 96 1.21 -0.95 6.44
C HIS A 96 0.70 -0.91 7.88
N ASP A 97 -0.35 -0.13 8.15
CA ASP A 97 -0.95 0.06 9.48
C ASP A 97 -2.20 -0.79 9.74
N THR A 98 -2.58 -1.67 8.82
CA THR A 98 -3.82 -2.48 8.99
C THR A 98 -3.78 -3.40 10.21
N GLY A 99 -2.61 -3.77 10.72
CA GLY A 99 -2.43 -4.55 11.95
C GLY A 99 -2.85 -3.83 13.23
N HIS A 100 -3.07 -2.51 13.19
CA HIS A 100 -3.64 -1.75 14.33
C HIS A 100 -5.03 -2.25 14.74
N ILE A 101 -5.76 -2.97 13.87
CA ILE A 101 -7.02 -3.61 14.25
C ILE A 101 -6.83 -4.68 15.34
N VAL A 102 -5.60 -5.20 15.51
CA VAL A 102 -5.24 -6.22 16.50
C VAL A 102 -4.52 -5.58 17.70
N THR A 103 -3.43 -4.85 17.44
CA THR A 103 -2.56 -4.27 18.47
C THR A 103 -1.75 -3.11 17.91
N ARG A 104 -1.28 -2.21 18.78
CA ARG A 104 -0.32 -1.16 18.42
C ARG A 104 1.11 -1.68 18.31
N GLU A 105 1.47 -2.57 19.23
CA GLU A 105 2.81 -3.12 19.32
C GLU A 105 3.00 -4.15 18.22
N ASN A 106 4.10 -4.05 17.46
CA ASN A 106 4.39 -4.96 16.35
C ASN A 106 3.29 -5.04 15.27
N HIS A 107 2.47 -3.99 15.13
CA HIS A 107 1.33 -3.96 14.21
C HIS A 107 1.72 -4.31 12.77
N HIS A 108 2.91 -3.93 12.30
CA HIS A 108 3.41 -4.27 10.96
C HIS A 108 3.43 -5.79 10.70
N HIS A 109 3.72 -6.62 11.71
CA HIS A 109 3.63 -8.08 11.57
C HIS A 109 2.17 -8.57 11.47
N TYR A 110 1.25 -7.90 12.15
CA TYR A 110 -0.19 -8.19 12.06
C TYR A 110 -0.83 -7.61 10.78
N SER A 111 -0.21 -6.61 10.15
CA SER A 111 -0.63 -6.11 8.85
C SER A 111 -0.45 -7.15 7.75
N ILE A 112 0.50 -8.08 7.88
CA ILE A 112 0.78 -9.10 6.87
C ILE A 112 -0.41 -10.04 6.59
N PRO A 113 -1.02 -10.73 7.58
CA PRO A 113 -2.17 -11.58 7.31
C PRO A 113 -3.38 -10.80 6.79
N VAL A 114 -3.60 -9.57 7.24
CA VAL A 114 -4.68 -8.71 6.74
C VAL A 114 -4.43 -8.32 5.28
N SER A 115 -3.20 -7.91 4.98
CA SER A 115 -2.77 -7.52 3.62
C SER A 115 -2.86 -8.70 2.67
N LEU A 116 -2.37 -9.88 3.06
CA LEU A 116 -2.44 -11.09 2.24
C LEU A 116 -3.89 -11.46 1.88
N ARG A 117 -4.85 -11.20 2.77
CA ARG A 117 -6.27 -11.40 2.50
C ARG A 117 -6.85 -10.40 1.50
N LEU A 118 -6.45 -9.13 1.59
CA LEU A 118 -6.99 -8.03 0.79
C LEU A 118 -6.37 -7.90 -0.61
N LEU A 119 -5.06 -8.19 -0.72
CA LEU A 119 -4.28 -7.93 -1.93
C LEU A 119 -4.84 -8.57 -3.21
N PRO A 120 -5.33 -9.83 -3.21
CA PRO A 120 -5.91 -10.43 -4.41
C PRO A 120 -7.05 -9.58 -5.00
N GLY A 121 -7.94 -9.04 -4.16
CA GLY A 121 -9.04 -8.19 -4.61
C GLY A 121 -8.60 -6.80 -5.07
N LEU A 122 -7.55 -6.24 -4.45
CA LEU A 122 -7.01 -4.92 -4.83
C LEU A 122 -6.21 -4.96 -6.14
N LEU A 123 -5.71 -6.13 -6.53
CA LEU A 123 -4.89 -6.34 -7.72
C LEU A 123 -5.67 -7.00 -8.87
N GLU A 124 -6.92 -7.40 -8.64
CA GLU A 124 -7.79 -8.05 -9.62
C GLU A 124 -7.97 -7.17 -10.87
N GLY A 125 -7.83 -7.76 -12.06
CA GLY A 125 -7.93 -7.05 -13.34
C GLY A 125 -6.77 -6.07 -13.63
N ILE A 126 -5.71 -6.11 -12.81
CA ILE A 126 -4.45 -5.38 -13.01
C ILE A 126 -3.30 -6.37 -13.28
N TYR A 127 -3.22 -7.43 -12.48
CA TYR A 127 -2.20 -8.49 -12.63
C TYR A 127 -2.85 -9.87 -12.61
N GLU A 128 -2.19 -10.82 -13.26
CA GLU A 128 -2.59 -12.22 -13.33
C GLU A 128 -1.36 -13.14 -13.29
N GLY A 129 -1.58 -14.44 -13.09
CA GLY A 129 -0.51 -15.44 -13.12
C GLY A 129 0.65 -15.13 -12.17
N GLU A 130 1.87 -15.29 -12.66
CA GLU A 130 3.10 -15.06 -11.88
C GLU A 130 3.22 -13.62 -11.36
N GLN A 131 2.89 -12.63 -12.18
CA GLN A 131 3.00 -11.21 -11.80
C GLN A 131 2.15 -10.88 -10.57
N MET A 132 0.96 -11.47 -10.42
CA MET A 132 0.13 -11.29 -9.24
C MET A 132 0.87 -11.71 -7.96
N TYR A 133 1.52 -12.88 -7.98
CA TYR A 133 2.22 -13.39 -6.79
C TYR A 133 3.53 -12.65 -6.51
N VAL A 134 4.23 -12.18 -7.56
CA VAL A 134 5.37 -11.26 -7.41
C VAL A 134 4.92 -9.97 -6.72
N MET A 135 3.84 -9.34 -7.20
CA MET A 135 3.30 -8.13 -6.58
C MET A 135 2.92 -8.35 -5.12
N ILE A 136 2.24 -9.45 -4.80
CA ILE A 136 1.90 -9.79 -3.41
C ILE A 136 3.16 -9.92 -2.55
N SER A 137 4.17 -10.66 -3.03
CA SER A 137 5.45 -10.84 -2.32
C SER A 137 6.14 -9.51 -2.04
N GLU A 138 6.31 -8.67 -3.06
CA GLU A 138 7.02 -7.39 -2.94
C GLU A 138 6.26 -6.39 -2.06
N ILE A 139 4.93 -6.36 -2.14
CA ILE A 139 4.10 -5.49 -1.27
C ILE A 139 4.22 -5.93 0.20
N LEU A 140 4.12 -7.22 0.49
CA LEU A 140 4.25 -7.73 1.86
C LEU A 140 5.65 -7.49 2.42
N HIS A 141 6.69 -7.64 1.60
CA HIS A 141 8.06 -7.31 1.99
C HIS A 141 8.21 -5.82 2.35
N ALA A 142 7.69 -4.93 1.49
CA ALA A 142 7.70 -3.48 1.75
C ALA A 142 6.92 -3.10 3.02
N ILE A 143 5.83 -3.82 3.35
CA ILE A 143 5.09 -3.63 4.60
C ILE A 143 5.90 -4.03 5.83
N VAL A 144 6.85 -4.97 5.76
CA VAL A 144 7.69 -5.27 6.95
C VAL A 144 8.91 -4.34 7.03
N ALA A 145 9.40 -3.85 5.90
CA ALA A 145 10.65 -3.11 5.80
C ALA A 145 10.52 -1.57 5.91
N HIS A 146 9.31 -1.02 6.09
CA HIS A 146 9.07 0.42 6.20
C HIS A 146 9.56 1.01 7.54
#